data_AF-A0A182FUN1-F1
#
_entry.id   AF-A0A182FUN1-F1
#
_cell.length_a   1.000
_cell.length_b   1.000
_cell.length_c   1.000
_cell.angle_alpha   90.00
_cell.angle_beta   90.00
_cell.angle_gamma   90.00
#
_symmetry.space_group_name_H-M   'P 1'
#
loop_
_entity.id
_entity.type
_entity.pdbx_description
1 polymer ?
#
loop_
_entity_poly.entity_id
_entity_poly.type
_entity_poly.pdbx_seq_one_letter_code
_entity_poly.pdbx_strand_id
1 'polypeptide(L)'
;MGRGDAVCAHYGTVIGAAISKTDPKRYRESRFAQDICYGVVMAKCPPAMDGMERFACPTPDRQGRYRCIDDHVLCDGFIDCPEGEDEDRQACMFYKTTKAHLDVLADALLRWARGR
;
A
#
# COMPACT_ATOMS: atom_id res chain seq x y z
N MET A 1 10.05 28.34 -8.70
CA MET A 1 9.12 28.73 -7.62
C MET A 1 7.75 28.14 -7.94
N GLY A 2 7.11 27.28 -7.15
CA GLY A 2 7.45 26.61 -5.89
C GLY A 2 6.65 25.31 -5.84
N ARG A 3 7.28 24.22 -5.39
CA ARG A 3 6.63 22.95 -5.11
C ARG A 3 5.73 23.19 -3.89
N GLY A 4 4.44 22.95 -4.02
CA GLY A 4 3.51 23.05 -2.89
C GLY A 4 3.80 21.90 -1.93
N ASP A 5 4.38 22.23 -0.78
CA ASP A 5 4.64 21.28 0.29
C ASP A 5 3.29 20.75 0.83
N ALA A 6 3.10 19.44 0.84
CA ALA A 6 1.96 18.82 1.50
C ALA A 6 2.20 18.86 3.02
N VAL A 7 1.63 19.88 3.68
CA VAL A 7 1.69 20.03 5.14
C VAL A 7 0.62 19.15 5.78
N CYS A 8 1.04 18.15 6.55
CA CYS A 8 0.15 17.44 7.48
C CYS A 8 -0.08 18.34 8.70
N ALA A 9 -1.32 18.77 8.92
CA ALA A 9 -1.67 19.60 10.06
C ALA A 9 -1.72 18.78 11.36
N HIS A 10 -0.60 18.67 12.08
CA HIS A 10 -0.71 18.78 13.53
C HIS A 10 -0.91 20.27 13.83
N TYR A 11 -1.95 20.63 14.60
CA TYR A 11 -2.50 21.98 14.86
C TYR A 11 -3.65 22.45 13.94
N GLY A 12 -4.83 21.82 14.08
CA GLY A 12 -6.09 22.56 14.25
C GLY A 12 -6.60 23.47 13.14
N THR A 13 -6.54 23.11 11.85
CA THR A 13 -7.32 23.81 10.81
C THR A 13 -7.94 22.81 9.81
N VAL A 14 -9.25 22.96 9.58
CA VAL A 14 -10.05 22.11 8.69
C VAL A 14 -9.80 22.50 7.24
N ILE A 15 -9.38 21.56 6.39
CA ILE A 15 -9.44 21.72 4.93
C ILE A 15 -10.54 20.81 4.36
N GLY A 16 -11.77 21.35 4.38
CA GLY A 16 -12.79 20.95 3.43
C GLY A 16 -12.49 21.58 2.08
N ALA A 17 -11.58 20.98 1.29
CA ALA A 17 -11.48 21.29 -0.13
C ALA A 17 -12.51 20.44 -0.88
N ALA A 18 -13.40 21.07 -1.63
CA ALA A 18 -14.40 20.37 -2.45
C ALA A 18 -13.69 19.39 -3.40
N ILE A 19 -13.91 18.09 -3.21
CA ILE A 19 -13.36 17.02 -4.04
C ILE A 19 -14.03 17.11 -5.42
N SER A 20 -13.30 17.57 -6.44
CA SER A 20 -13.81 17.58 -7.81
C SER A 20 -13.88 16.15 -8.34
N LYS A 21 -15.09 15.55 -8.33
CA LYS A 21 -15.35 14.17 -8.80
C LYS A 21 -15.31 14.03 -10.33
N THR A 22 -15.20 15.13 -11.06
CA THR A 22 -15.32 15.18 -12.54
C THR A 22 -14.00 14.99 -13.26
N ASP A 23 -12.86 15.00 -12.55
CA ASP A 23 -11.54 14.70 -13.09
C ASP A 23 -10.91 13.51 -12.34
N PRO A 24 -10.79 12.33 -12.98
CA PRO A 24 -10.24 11.13 -12.37
C PRO A 24 -8.80 11.28 -11.86
N LYS A 25 -7.97 12.11 -12.50
CA LYS A 25 -6.58 12.32 -12.12
C LYS A 25 -6.50 13.20 -10.87
N ARG A 26 -7.27 14.29 -10.86
CA ARG A 26 -7.33 15.20 -9.70
C ARG A 26 -8.03 14.58 -8.50
N TYR A 27 -9.02 13.71 -8.72
CA TYR A 27 -9.66 12.92 -7.67
C TYR A 27 -8.70 11.89 -7.03
N ARG A 28 -7.85 11.22 -7.82
CA ARG A 28 -6.81 10.29 -7.34
C ARG A 28 -5.74 11.01 -6.52
N GLU A 29 -5.34 12.19 -6.94
CA GLU A 29 -4.37 13.06 -6.26
C GLU A 29 -4.94 13.67 -4.96
N SER A 30 -6.24 13.98 -4.94
CA SER A 30 -6.93 14.50 -3.74
C SER A 30 -7.20 13.42 -2.68
N ARG A 31 -7.54 12.19 -3.08
CA ARG A 31 -7.62 11.04 -2.14
C ARG A 31 -6.25 10.71 -1.55
N PHE A 32 -5.19 10.82 -2.35
CA PHE A 32 -3.81 10.64 -1.89
C PHE A 32 -3.43 11.63 -0.78
N ALA A 33 -3.83 12.90 -0.87
CA ALA A 33 -3.63 13.88 0.20
C ALA A 33 -4.45 13.60 1.46
N GLN A 34 -5.62 12.96 1.32
CA GLN A 34 -6.51 12.63 2.42
C GLN A 34 -6.03 11.38 3.18
N ASP A 35 -5.57 10.35 2.47
CA ASP A 35 -5.03 9.11 3.06
C ASP A 35 -3.78 9.38 3.93
N ILE A 36 -2.97 10.37 3.54
CA ILE A 36 -1.80 10.85 4.30
C ILE A 36 -2.19 11.41 5.68
N CYS A 37 -3.36 12.03 5.82
CA CYS A 37 -3.78 12.69 7.06
C CYS A 37 -4.41 11.75 8.10
N TYR A 38 -4.99 10.62 7.69
CA TYR A 38 -5.67 9.66 8.59
C TYR A 38 -4.75 8.56 9.14
N GLY A 39 -3.44 8.68 8.95
CA GLY A 39 -2.48 7.65 9.37
C GLY A 39 -2.61 6.34 8.58
N VAL A 40 -3.36 6.34 7.47
CA VAL A 40 -3.41 5.21 6.53
C VAL A 40 -2.23 5.36 5.58
N VAL A 41 -1.04 5.10 6.11
CA VAL A 41 0.20 5.15 5.33
C VAL A 41 0.23 3.95 4.38
N MET A 42 -0.44 4.06 3.25
CA MET A 42 0.00 3.35 2.04
C MET A 42 1.02 4.27 1.36
N ALA A 43 2.28 4.22 1.83
CA ALA A 43 3.38 4.69 1.02
C ALA A 43 3.32 3.91 -0.30
N LYS A 44 2.83 4.54 -1.37
CA LYS A 44 2.62 3.85 -2.64
C LYS A 44 3.98 3.41 -3.17
N CYS A 45 4.25 2.11 -3.09
CA CYS A 45 5.39 1.54 -3.77
C CYS A 45 5.21 1.67 -5.28
N PRO A 46 6.27 1.97 -6.04
CA PRO A 46 6.20 1.90 -7.49
C PRO A 46 5.80 0.47 -7.90
N PRO A 47 5.02 0.30 -8.97
CA PRO A 47 4.67 -1.03 -9.47
C PRO A 47 5.94 -1.82 -9.79
N ALA A 48 5.93 -3.11 -9.48
CA ALA A 48 7.01 -4.00 -9.90
C ALA A 48 7.04 -4.14 -11.43
N MET A 49 8.18 -4.59 -11.97
CA MET A 49 8.40 -4.70 -13.42
C MET A 49 7.48 -5.74 -14.08
N ASP A 50 6.97 -6.70 -13.30
CA ASP A 50 6.00 -7.72 -13.67
C ASP A 50 4.54 -7.24 -13.56
N GLY A 51 4.32 -6.00 -13.12
CA GLY A 51 2.98 -5.43 -12.90
C GLY A 51 2.35 -5.81 -11.57
N MET A 52 3.06 -6.54 -10.70
CA MET A 52 2.58 -6.89 -9.37
C MET A 52 2.70 -5.68 -8.42
N GLU A 53 1.79 -5.60 -7.46
CA GLU A 53 1.81 -4.55 -6.44
C GLU A 53 2.86 -4.87 -5.38
N ARG A 54 3.64 -3.86 -5.01
CA ARG A 54 4.67 -3.95 -3.96
C ARG A 54 4.11 -3.48 -2.63
N PHE A 55 4.61 -4.06 -1.55
CA PHE A 55 4.23 -3.70 -0.18
C PHE A 55 5.26 -2.76 0.42
N ALA A 56 4.78 -1.72 1.10
CA ALA A 56 5.65 -0.85 1.89
C ALA A 56 5.80 -1.41 3.30
N CYS A 57 7.02 -1.44 3.80
CA CYS A 57 7.28 -1.70 5.21
C CYS A 57 6.63 -0.59 6.06
N PRO A 58 5.96 -0.93 7.18
CA PRO A 58 5.26 0.06 8.00
C PRO A 58 6.23 0.99 8.73
N THR A 59 7.41 0.51 9.15
CA THR A 59 8.47 1.36 9.73
C THR A 59 9.42 1.85 8.64
N PRO A 60 9.76 3.15 8.62
CA PRO A 60 10.79 3.66 7.72
C PRO A 60 12.20 3.21 8.14
N ASP A 61 13.13 3.23 7.19
CA ASP A 61 14.55 2.97 7.46
C ASP A 61 15.19 4.05 8.36
N ARG A 62 16.45 3.85 8.74
CA ARG A 62 17.21 4.80 9.57
C ARG A 62 17.37 6.19 8.94
N GLN A 63 17.08 6.34 7.65
CA GLN A 63 17.09 7.61 6.91
C GLN A 63 15.66 8.19 6.73
N GLY A 64 14.63 7.58 7.33
CA GLY A 64 13.25 8.02 7.22
C GLY A 64 12.57 7.64 5.90
N ARG A 65 13.11 6.67 5.15
CA ARG A 65 12.56 6.24 3.85
C ARG A 65 11.79 4.93 4.00
N TYR A 66 10.63 4.87 3.36
CA TYR A 66 9.84 3.65 3.29
C TYR A 66 10.47 2.66 2.32
N ARG A 67 10.67 1.43 2.77
CA ARG A 67 11.18 0.33 1.96
C ARG A 67 10.01 -0.40 1.30
N CYS A 68 10.20 -0.74 0.03
CA CYS A 68 9.23 -1.49 -0.75
C CYS A 68 9.76 -2.90 -1.01
N ILE A 69 8.92 -3.89 -0.76
CA ILE A 69 9.23 -5.31 -0.91
C ILE A 69 8.19 -5.96 -1.81
N ASP A 70 8.60 -7.01 -2.51
CA ASP A 70 7.74 -7.79 -3.40
C ASP A 70 6.94 -8.83 -2.58
N ASP A 71 5.88 -9.39 -3.14
CA ASP A 71 5.01 -10.33 -2.42
C ASP A 71 5.69 -11.67 -2.06
N HIS A 72 6.71 -12.05 -2.83
CA HIS A 72 7.44 -13.31 -2.65
C HIS A 72 8.43 -13.29 -1.48
N VAL A 73 8.85 -12.11 -1.03
CA VAL A 73 9.73 -11.95 0.15
C VAL A 73 8.95 -11.69 1.43
N LEU A 74 7.61 -11.61 1.36
CA LEU A 74 6.79 -11.57 2.58
C LEU A 74 6.73 -12.96 3.21
N CYS A 75 7.12 -13.07 4.48
CA CYS A 75 7.02 -14.29 5.27
C CYS A 75 7.80 -15.48 4.68
N ASP A 76 8.94 -15.19 4.06
CA ASP A 76 9.86 -16.15 3.44
C ASP A 76 10.94 -16.66 4.40
N GLY A 77 11.04 -16.07 5.59
CA GLY A 77 11.98 -16.41 6.65
C GLY A 77 13.22 -15.52 6.71
N PHE A 78 13.30 -14.48 5.88
CA PHE A 78 14.34 -13.46 5.91
C PHE A 78 13.74 -12.11 6.31
N ILE A 79 14.49 -11.33 7.11
CA ILE A 79 14.07 -9.98 7.49
C ILE A 79 14.40 -9.02 6.36
N ASP A 80 13.39 -8.61 5.61
CA ASP A 80 13.50 -7.61 4.55
C ASP A 80 13.05 -6.21 4.98
N CYS A 81 12.13 -6.10 5.95
CA CYS A 81 11.76 -4.81 6.53
C CYS A 81 12.70 -4.37 7.67
N PRO A 82 12.84 -3.05 7.93
CA PRO A 82 13.81 -2.53 8.89
C PRO A 82 13.68 -3.10 10.32
N GLU A 83 12.46 -3.40 10.76
CA GLU A 83 12.17 -3.95 12.09
C GLU A 83 11.65 -5.40 12.01
N GLY A 84 11.74 -6.04 10.84
CA GLY A 84 11.26 -7.42 10.63
C GLY A 84 9.74 -7.57 10.65
N GLU A 85 9.00 -6.53 10.31
CA GLU A 85 7.53 -6.54 10.30
C GLU A 85 6.94 -7.50 9.25
N ASP A 86 7.70 -7.76 8.19
CA ASP A 86 7.43 -8.76 7.16
C ASP A 86 7.51 -10.21 7.67
N GLU A 87 8.17 -10.45 8.80
CA GLU A 87 8.34 -11.76 9.43
C GLU A 87 7.66 -11.85 10.81
N ASP A 88 6.78 -10.90 11.14
CA ASP A 88 5.97 -11.00 12.36
C ASP A 88 5.07 -12.25 12.30
N ARG A 89 5.11 -13.05 13.36
CA ARG A 89 4.44 -14.35 13.39
C ARG A 89 2.93 -14.23 13.24
N GLN A 90 2.31 -13.22 13.85
CA GLN A 90 0.86 -13.05 13.79
C GLN A 90 0.47 -12.52 12.41
N ALA A 91 1.17 -11.50 11.92
CA ALA A 91 0.96 -10.96 10.58
C ALA A 91 1.11 -12.03 9.50
N CYS A 92 2.16 -12.84 9.57
CA CYS A 92 2.40 -13.93 8.61
C CYS A 92 1.34 -15.01 8.64
N MET A 93 0.81 -15.37 9.81
CA MET A 93 -0.30 -16.31 9.90
C MET A 93 -1.55 -15.80 9.16
N PHE A 94 -1.90 -14.53 9.34
CA PHE A 94 -3.03 -13.92 8.64
C PHE A 94 -2.77 -13.76 7.14
N TYR A 95 -1.57 -13.32 6.76
CA TYR A 95 -1.18 -13.17 5.36
C TYR A 95 -1.25 -14.51 4.62
N LYS A 96 -0.60 -15.56 5.13
CA LYS A 96 -0.56 -16.89 4.50
C LYS A 96 -1.96 -17.48 4.36
N THR A 97 -2.79 -17.36 5.39
CA THR A 97 -4.16 -17.87 5.37
C THR A 97 -5.02 -17.11 4.35
N THR A 98 -4.94 -15.78 4.35
CA THR A 98 -5.72 -14.93 3.44
C THR A 98 -5.29 -15.13 1.98
N LYS A 99 -3.98 -15.19 1.73
CA LYS A 99 -3.42 -15.47 0.38
C LYS A 99 -3.91 -16.81 -0.15
N ALA A 100 -3.83 -17.87 0.66
CA ALA A 100 -4.30 -19.20 0.25
C ALA A 100 -5.77 -19.21 -0.15
N HIS A 101 -6.64 -18.53 0.60
CA HIS A 101 -8.05 -18.42 0.23
C HIS A 101 -8.28 -17.58 -1.03
N LEU A 102 -7.53 -16.50 -1.20
CA LEU A 102 -7.64 -15.64 -2.37
C LEU A 102 -7.16 -16.34 -3.64
N ASP A 103 -6.11 -17.16 -3.56
CA ASP A 103 -5.61 -17.96 -4.67
C ASP A 103 -6.66 -18.97 -5.16
N VAL A 104 -7.37 -19.62 -4.23
CA VAL A 104 -8.48 -20.52 -4.57
C VAL A 104 -9.60 -19.78 -5.30
N LEU A 105 -9.97 -18.58 -4.84
CA LEU A 105 -10.99 -17.76 -5.48
C LEU A 105 -10.54 -17.28 -6.87
N ALA A 106 -9.30 -16.83 -7.01
CA ALA A 106 -8.72 -16.38 -8.26
C ALA A 106 -8.71 -17.52 -9.29
N ASP A 107 -8.29 -18.73 -8.91
CA ASP A 107 -8.31 -19.90 -9.80
C ASP A 107 -9.74 -20.27 -10.21
N ALA A 108 -10.71 -20.26 -9.28
CA ALA A 108 -12.11 -20.51 -9.60
C ALA A 108 -12.66 -19.50 -10.63
N LEU A 109 -12.37 -18.21 -10.46
CA LEU A 109 -12.76 -17.15 -11.40
C LEU A 109 -12.08 -17.31 -12.75
N LEU A 110 -10.79 -17.64 -12.79
CA LEU A 110 -10.04 -17.85 -14.02
C LEU A 110 -10.54 -19.07 -14.79
N ARG A 111 -10.90 -20.17 -14.11
CA ARG A 111 -11.52 -21.35 -14.73
C ARG A 111 -12.89 -21.00 -15.30
N TRP A 112 -13.70 -20.26 -14.56
CA TRP A 112 -14.99 -19.78 -15.06
C TRP A 112 -14.85 -18.90 -16.29
N ALA A 113 -13.87 -18.00 -16.33
CA ALA A 113 -13.64 -17.09 -17.46
C ALA A 113 -13.16 -17.81 -18.72
N ARG A 114 -12.46 -18.94 -18.59
CA ARG A 114 -11.95 -19.75 -19.71
C ARG A 114 -12.96 -20.77 -20.27
N GLY A 115 -13.99 -21.09 -19.48
CA GLY A 115 -15.04 -22.07 -19.82
C GLY A 115 -16.33 -21.45 -20.39
N ARG A 116 -16.23 -20.22 -20.91
CA ARG A 116 -17.26 -19.55 -21.70
C ARG A 116 -16.68 -19.14 -23.05
#